data_AF-A0A6N9C879-F1
#
_entry.id   AF-A0A6N9C879-F1
#
_cell.length_a   1.000
_cell.length_b   1.000
_cell.length_c   1.000
_cell.angle_alpha   90.00
_cell.angle_beta   90.00
_cell.angle_gamma   90.00
#
_symmetry.space_group_name_H-M   'P 1'
#
loop_
_entity.id
_entity.type
_entity.pdbx_description
1 polymer ?
#
loop_
_entity_poly.entity_id
_entity_poly.type
_entity_poly.pdbx_seq_one_letter_code
_entity_poly.pdbx_strand_id
1 'polypeptide(L)'
;MSSANLINPHLEAEKLLRMPVTAAEMLFQGYTIDQQLELISSVRDAKAREELYYLVPDCTELIQMSPAEDVLQILDTRLGTGTASALLPCLSSDQFEEMMDFVLWRSGKLDEKTLDLWLFELSECEVDELGEMLSQIDVGILGGLLRGRVEMDEEFKALFIEEGLVDPSTPGIDYSDERAKAIIDAIWEADADLFVRVLYELFGLDREDELGEELWGSLDRAKEEQEERVRERDKTAGIDITEAEILEKVDLDQLDLEDKKGSKVDEESEDA
;
A
#
# COMPACT_ATOMS: atom_id res chain seq x y z
N MET A 1 28.93 -29.72 -1.57
CA MET A 1 27.78 -30.59 -1.90
C MET A 1 26.84 -30.53 -0.71
N SER A 2 25.80 -29.71 -0.79
CA SER A 2 24.72 -29.70 0.19
C SER A 2 23.45 -30.00 -0.58
N SER A 3 22.74 -31.03 -0.16
CA SER A 3 21.56 -31.57 -0.81
C SER A 3 20.46 -30.52 -0.81
N ALA A 4 20.17 -29.91 -1.96
CA ALA A 4 18.91 -29.22 -2.17
C ALA A 4 17.81 -30.28 -2.01
N ASN A 5 17.16 -30.31 -0.84
CA ASN A 5 15.85 -30.93 -0.75
C ASN A 5 14.99 -30.18 -1.77
N LEU A 6 14.68 -30.84 -2.88
CA LEU A 6 13.66 -30.40 -3.83
C LEU A 6 12.31 -30.48 -3.10
N ILE A 7 12.07 -29.51 -2.23
CA ILE A 7 10.75 -29.22 -1.71
C ILE A 7 9.98 -28.67 -2.89
N ASN A 8 8.82 -29.25 -3.21
CA ASN A 8 7.91 -28.62 -4.14
C ASN A 8 7.18 -27.53 -3.35
N PRO A 9 7.42 -26.23 -3.64
CA PRO A 9 6.95 -25.15 -2.78
C PRO A 9 5.42 -25.17 -2.63
N HIS A 10 4.71 -25.45 -3.73
CA HIS A 10 3.25 -25.50 -3.73
C HIS A 10 2.69 -26.61 -2.82
N LEU A 11 3.26 -27.82 -2.88
CA LEU A 11 2.82 -28.93 -2.03
C LEU A 11 3.16 -28.70 -0.55
N GLU A 12 4.30 -28.06 -0.27
CA GLU A 12 4.72 -27.79 1.10
C GLU A 12 3.91 -26.63 1.71
N ALA A 13 3.57 -25.61 0.92
CA ALA A 13 2.64 -24.55 1.33
C ALA A 13 1.25 -25.12 1.62
N GLU A 14 0.69 -25.97 0.74
CA GLU A 14 -0.59 -26.64 1.01
C GLU A 14 -0.56 -27.49 2.29
N LYS A 15 0.58 -28.14 2.56
CA LYS A 15 0.77 -28.93 3.77
C LYS A 15 0.77 -28.02 5.01
N LEU A 16 1.52 -26.92 4.98
CA LEU A 16 1.56 -25.95 6.09
C LEU A 16 0.16 -25.42 6.42
N LEU A 17 -0.62 -25.03 5.40
CA LEU A 17 -1.97 -24.50 5.55
C LEU A 17 -2.99 -25.52 6.09
N ARG A 18 -2.73 -26.83 5.95
CA ARG A 18 -3.59 -27.89 6.49
C ARG A 18 -3.17 -28.38 7.87
N MET A 19 -1.98 -27.99 8.34
CA MET A 19 -1.45 -28.42 9.63
C MET A 19 -2.03 -27.60 10.79
N PRO A 20 -2.02 -28.13 12.03
CA PRO A 20 -2.30 -27.31 13.21
C PRO A 20 -1.29 -26.16 13.31
N VAL A 21 -1.78 -24.96 13.66
CA VAL A 21 -1.00 -23.70 13.62
C VAL A 21 0.38 -23.84 14.28
N THR A 22 0.46 -24.33 15.51
CA THR A 22 1.75 -24.49 16.22
C THR A 22 2.74 -25.41 15.49
N ALA A 23 2.24 -26.44 14.81
CA ALA A 23 3.09 -27.33 14.04
C ALA A 23 3.53 -26.70 12.70
N ALA A 24 2.67 -25.89 12.09
CA ALA A 24 2.98 -25.12 10.90
C ALA A 24 4.02 -24.03 11.19
N GLU A 25 3.85 -23.26 12.27
CA GLU A 25 4.80 -22.27 12.77
C GLU A 25 6.19 -22.88 12.98
N MET A 26 6.27 -23.96 13.76
CA MET A 26 7.55 -24.63 14.03
C MET A 26 8.24 -25.13 12.76
N LEU A 27 7.48 -25.62 11.78
CA LEU A 27 8.02 -26.11 10.51
C LEU A 27 8.47 -24.95 9.62
N PHE A 28 7.62 -23.92 9.49
CA PHE A 28 7.85 -22.78 8.63
C PHE A 28 9.04 -21.94 9.11
N GLN A 29 9.14 -21.68 10.41
CA GLN A 29 10.29 -21.00 11.03
C GLN A 29 11.60 -21.80 10.94
N GLY A 30 11.52 -23.10 10.62
CA GLY A 30 12.70 -23.93 10.37
C GLY A 30 13.30 -23.77 8.97
N TYR A 31 12.58 -23.13 8.04
CA TYR A 31 13.06 -22.82 6.69
C TYR A 31 13.92 -21.56 6.67
N THR A 32 14.76 -21.42 5.65
CA THR A 32 15.46 -20.16 5.38
C THR A 32 14.48 -19.13 4.83
N ILE A 33 14.79 -17.84 4.97
CA ILE A 33 13.97 -16.75 4.41
C ILE A 33 13.68 -16.97 2.92
N ASP A 34 14.69 -17.31 2.11
CA ASP A 34 14.50 -17.60 0.68
C ASP A 34 13.45 -18.72 0.44
N GLN A 35 13.45 -19.74 1.28
CA GLN A 35 12.49 -20.84 1.19
C GLN A 35 11.10 -20.40 1.65
N GLN A 36 11.01 -19.59 2.70
CA GLN A 36 9.75 -19.01 3.17
C GLN A 36 9.11 -18.14 2.08
N LEU A 37 9.89 -17.28 1.42
CA LEU A 37 9.44 -16.44 0.30
C LEU A 37 9.03 -17.30 -0.91
N GLU A 38 9.76 -18.37 -1.23
CA GLU A 38 9.39 -19.30 -2.30
C GLU A 38 8.06 -20.02 -1.99
N LEU A 39 7.82 -20.39 -0.73
CA LEU A 39 6.56 -20.98 -0.30
C LEU A 39 5.40 -19.99 -0.41
N ILE A 40 5.59 -18.77 0.09
CA ILE A 40 4.59 -17.68 0.05
C ILE A 40 4.20 -17.36 -1.40
N SER A 41 5.18 -17.12 -2.26
CA SER A 41 4.96 -16.79 -3.68
C SER A 41 4.34 -17.94 -4.48
N SER A 42 4.47 -19.19 -4.02
CA SER A 42 3.83 -20.35 -4.66
C SER A 42 2.32 -20.43 -4.42
N VAL A 43 1.79 -19.65 -3.49
CA VAL A 43 0.36 -19.59 -3.15
C VAL A 43 -0.31 -18.46 -3.95
N ARG A 44 -1.35 -18.83 -4.71
CA ARG A 44 -2.12 -17.89 -5.54
C ARG A 44 -3.27 -17.20 -4.81
N ASP A 45 -3.84 -17.86 -3.80
CA ASP A 45 -4.93 -17.29 -3.02
C ASP A 45 -4.37 -16.31 -1.99
N ALA A 46 -4.83 -15.06 -2.03
CA ALA A 46 -4.30 -14.00 -1.19
C ALA A 46 -4.52 -14.26 0.31
N LYS A 47 -5.65 -14.87 0.69
CA LYS A 47 -5.92 -15.19 2.11
C LYS A 47 -5.01 -16.30 2.60
N ALA A 48 -4.83 -17.35 1.80
CA ALA A 48 -3.89 -18.41 2.11
C ALA A 48 -2.44 -17.88 2.17
N ARG A 49 -2.09 -16.89 1.33
CA ARG A 49 -0.78 -16.22 1.39
C ARG A 49 -0.62 -15.43 2.68
N GLU A 50 -1.65 -14.67 3.08
CA GLU A 50 -1.74 -13.95 4.36
C GLU A 50 -1.46 -14.89 5.54
N GLU A 51 -2.12 -16.05 5.58
CA GLU A 51 -1.94 -17.05 6.64
C GLU A 51 -0.49 -17.52 6.79
N LEU A 52 0.29 -17.58 5.69
CA LEU A 52 1.71 -17.94 5.75
C LEU A 52 2.58 -16.85 6.38
N TYR A 53 2.28 -15.56 6.16
CA TYR A 53 3.00 -14.47 6.83
C TYR A 53 2.81 -14.52 8.35
N TYR A 54 1.62 -14.92 8.83
CA TYR A 54 1.35 -15.03 10.26
C TYR A 54 1.95 -16.28 10.93
N LEU A 55 2.66 -17.15 10.19
CA LEU A 55 3.40 -18.28 10.79
C LEU A 55 4.71 -17.85 11.46
N VAL A 56 5.11 -16.59 11.32
CA VAL A 56 6.24 -15.98 12.03
C VAL A 56 5.74 -14.90 13.02
N PRO A 57 6.40 -14.71 14.17
CA PRO A 57 5.98 -13.69 15.14
C PRO A 57 6.13 -12.25 14.63
N ASP A 58 7.11 -12.01 13.75
CA ASP A 58 7.36 -10.74 13.07
C ASP A 58 7.56 -11.06 11.58
N CYS A 59 6.65 -10.56 10.75
CA CYS A 59 6.63 -10.82 9.32
C CYS A 59 7.22 -9.67 8.49
N THR A 60 7.78 -8.64 9.13
CA THR A 60 8.32 -7.44 8.47
C THR A 60 9.34 -7.79 7.39
N GLU A 61 10.34 -8.60 7.71
CA GLU A 61 11.39 -8.99 6.75
C GLU A 61 10.80 -9.77 5.55
N LEU A 62 9.82 -10.65 5.79
CA LEU A 62 9.17 -11.41 4.71
C LEU A 62 8.33 -10.50 3.82
N ILE A 63 7.59 -9.55 4.40
CA ILE A 63 6.79 -8.58 3.64
C ILE A 63 7.71 -7.69 2.81
N GLN A 64 8.76 -7.13 3.42
CA GLN A 64 9.70 -6.22 2.74
C GLN A 64 10.47 -6.88 1.60
N MET A 65 10.70 -8.20 1.68
CA MET A 65 11.34 -8.97 0.62
C MET A 65 10.36 -9.54 -0.42
N SER A 66 9.05 -9.42 -0.19
CA SER A 66 8.03 -9.90 -1.12
C SER A 66 7.75 -8.87 -2.24
N PRO A 67 7.29 -9.30 -3.42
CA PRO A 67 6.85 -8.36 -4.45
C PRO A 67 5.70 -7.48 -3.96
N ALA A 68 5.74 -6.17 -4.25
CA ALA A 68 4.68 -5.24 -3.84
C ALA A 68 3.31 -5.69 -4.36
N GLU A 69 3.23 -6.20 -5.60
CA GLU A 69 1.98 -6.71 -6.18
C GLU A 69 1.36 -7.87 -5.37
N ASP A 70 2.19 -8.77 -4.84
CA ASP A 70 1.71 -9.94 -4.08
C ASP A 70 1.18 -9.53 -2.71
N VAL A 71 1.83 -8.56 -2.07
CA VAL A 71 1.38 -8.01 -0.79
C VAL A 71 0.15 -7.14 -0.99
N LEU A 72 0.10 -6.36 -2.07
CA LEU A 72 -1.05 -5.53 -2.43
C LEU A 72 -2.32 -6.38 -2.63
N GLN A 73 -2.21 -7.52 -3.31
CA GLN A 73 -3.34 -8.46 -3.44
C GLN A 73 -3.90 -8.92 -2.09
N ILE A 74 -3.06 -9.05 -1.06
CA ILE A 74 -3.51 -9.40 0.30
C ILE A 74 -4.26 -8.22 0.92
N LEU A 75 -3.64 -7.04 0.92
CA LEU A 75 -4.20 -5.82 1.49
C LEU A 75 -5.56 -5.51 0.85
N ASP A 76 -5.67 -5.66 -0.47
CA ASP A 76 -6.91 -5.44 -1.23
C ASP A 76 -8.07 -6.34 -0.77
N THR A 77 -7.81 -7.52 -0.22
CA THR A 77 -8.89 -8.37 0.32
C THR A 77 -9.51 -7.83 1.61
N ARG A 78 -8.84 -6.89 2.27
CA ARG A 78 -9.18 -6.34 3.59
C ARG A 78 -9.41 -4.83 3.59
N LEU A 79 -9.13 -4.12 2.50
CA LEU A 79 -9.36 -2.67 2.42
C LEU A 79 -10.80 -2.28 2.80
N GLY A 80 -10.94 -1.31 3.70
CA GLY A 80 -12.22 -0.83 4.23
C GLY A 80 -12.78 -1.65 5.40
N THR A 81 -12.01 -2.58 5.98
CA THR A 81 -12.43 -3.42 7.11
C THR A 81 -11.73 -3.08 8.41
N GLY A 82 -10.64 -2.31 8.37
CA GLY A 82 -9.79 -1.97 9.50
C GLY A 82 -8.81 -3.08 9.86
N THR A 83 -8.80 -4.21 9.13
CA THR A 83 -7.91 -5.34 9.42
C THR A 83 -6.66 -5.38 8.53
N ALA A 84 -6.58 -4.54 7.49
CA ALA A 84 -5.36 -4.44 6.68
C ALA A 84 -4.24 -3.75 7.47
N SER A 85 -4.61 -2.93 8.46
CA SER A 85 -3.74 -2.23 9.40
C SER A 85 -2.68 -3.10 10.08
N ALA A 86 -2.90 -4.41 10.21
CA ALA A 86 -1.91 -5.31 10.83
C ALA A 86 -0.67 -5.57 9.95
N LEU A 87 -0.81 -5.43 8.62
CA LEU A 87 0.30 -5.67 7.67
C LEU A 87 0.86 -4.37 7.08
N LEU A 88 0.11 -3.26 7.15
CA LEU A 88 0.54 -1.97 6.63
C LEU A 88 1.86 -1.48 7.26
N PRO A 89 2.06 -1.52 8.59
CA PRO A 89 3.32 -1.09 9.21
C PRO A 89 4.54 -1.92 8.82
N CYS A 90 4.34 -3.15 8.33
CA CYS A 90 5.42 -4.02 7.89
C CYS A 90 5.99 -3.63 6.52
N LEU A 91 5.31 -2.75 5.78
CA LEU A 91 5.74 -2.31 4.46
C LEU A 91 7.02 -1.49 4.56
N SER A 92 7.92 -1.67 3.59
CA SER A 92 8.97 -0.68 3.35
C SER A 92 8.36 0.56 2.68
N SER A 93 9.02 1.71 2.83
CA SER A 93 8.62 2.94 2.13
C SER A 93 8.50 2.69 0.62
N ASP A 94 9.55 2.17 -0.01
CA ASP A 94 9.57 1.87 -1.46
C ASP A 94 8.38 1.01 -1.91
N GLN A 95 8.04 -0.04 -1.14
CA GLN A 95 6.87 -0.87 -1.45
C GLN A 95 5.56 -0.12 -1.29
N PHE A 96 5.41 0.69 -0.23
CA PHE A 96 4.21 1.49 -0.03
C PHE A 96 4.02 2.49 -1.18
N GLU A 97 5.07 3.20 -1.56
CA GLU A 97 5.05 4.15 -2.68
C GLU A 97 4.69 3.43 -3.99
N GLU A 98 5.30 2.28 -4.26
CA GLU A 98 4.97 1.46 -5.42
C GLU A 98 3.50 1.01 -5.42
N MET A 99 2.96 0.60 -4.26
CA MET A 99 1.55 0.26 -4.13
C MET A 99 0.63 1.46 -4.40
N MET A 100 0.97 2.63 -3.87
CA MET A 100 0.19 3.85 -4.10
C MET A 100 0.17 4.23 -5.58
N ASP A 101 1.32 4.08 -6.26
CA ASP A 101 1.43 4.30 -7.70
C ASP A 101 0.52 3.33 -8.49
N PHE A 102 0.32 2.09 -8.04
CA PHE A 102 -0.59 1.13 -8.66
C PHE A 102 -2.07 1.43 -8.42
N VAL A 103 -2.45 1.77 -7.18
CA VAL A 103 -3.87 1.79 -6.77
C VAL A 103 -4.54 3.14 -6.89
N LEU A 104 -3.79 4.22 -6.63
CA LEU A 104 -4.39 5.55 -6.53
C LEU A 104 -4.63 6.18 -7.90
N TRP A 105 -3.93 5.75 -8.94
CA TRP A 105 -4.00 6.37 -10.24
C TRP A 105 -4.71 5.47 -11.24
N ARG A 106 -5.89 5.91 -11.70
CA ARG A 106 -6.66 5.22 -12.74
C ARG A 106 -6.92 6.14 -13.91
N SER A 107 -6.47 5.75 -15.10
CA SER A 107 -6.60 6.55 -16.32
C SER A 107 -6.04 7.97 -16.16
N GLY A 108 -4.92 8.11 -15.42
CA GLY A 108 -4.25 9.38 -15.18
C GLY A 108 -5.00 10.36 -14.26
N LYS A 109 -5.95 9.87 -13.46
CA LYS A 109 -6.64 10.60 -12.40
C LYS A 109 -6.55 9.87 -11.07
N LEU A 110 -6.57 10.63 -9.98
CA LEU A 110 -6.65 10.10 -8.63
C LEU A 110 -8.02 9.43 -8.39
N ASP A 111 -8.01 8.18 -7.93
CA ASP A 111 -9.19 7.44 -7.50
C ASP A 111 -9.48 7.74 -6.03
N GLU A 112 -10.22 8.82 -5.79
CA GLU A 112 -10.60 9.31 -4.46
C GLU A 112 -11.27 8.24 -3.57
N LYS A 113 -12.04 7.32 -4.18
CA LYS A 113 -12.71 6.27 -3.42
C LYS A 113 -11.70 5.26 -2.89
N THR A 114 -10.71 4.91 -3.70
CA THR A 114 -9.64 4.01 -3.29
C THR A 114 -8.76 4.71 -2.25
N LEU A 115 -8.40 5.98 -2.47
CA LEU A 115 -7.69 6.80 -1.50
C LEU A 115 -8.39 6.82 -0.13
N ASP A 116 -9.71 7.05 -0.10
CA ASP A 116 -10.50 7.05 1.13
C ASP A 116 -10.42 5.72 1.91
N LEU A 117 -10.34 4.57 1.21
CA LEU A 117 -10.20 3.25 1.85
C LEU A 117 -8.81 3.09 2.46
N TRP A 118 -7.77 3.55 1.77
CA TRP A 118 -6.39 3.50 2.26
C TRP A 118 -6.18 4.43 3.45
N LEU A 119 -6.69 5.66 3.40
CA LEU A 119 -6.66 6.58 4.54
C LEU A 119 -7.41 6.02 5.75
N PHE A 120 -8.52 5.31 5.51
CA PHE A 120 -9.22 4.62 6.57
C PHE A 120 -8.35 3.53 7.21
N GLU A 121 -7.76 2.63 6.43
CA GLU A 121 -6.90 1.58 7.02
C GLU A 121 -5.67 2.15 7.73
N LEU A 122 -5.03 3.18 7.17
CA LEU A 122 -3.90 3.86 7.81
C LEU A 122 -4.33 4.46 9.16
N SER A 123 -5.51 5.09 9.24
CA SER A 123 -6.01 5.67 10.49
C SER A 123 -6.37 4.63 11.57
N GLU A 124 -6.49 3.36 11.21
CA GLU A 124 -6.74 2.26 12.14
C GLU A 124 -5.45 1.57 12.63
N CYS A 125 -4.28 1.95 12.10
CA CYS A 125 -2.98 1.51 12.63
C CYS A 125 -2.73 2.11 14.03
N GLU A 126 -1.93 1.42 14.85
CA GLU A 126 -1.47 2.00 16.11
C GLU A 126 -0.60 3.24 15.84
N VAL A 127 -0.77 4.29 16.63
CA VAL A 127 -0.18 5.62 16.35
C VAL A 127 1.35 5.56 16.25
N ASP A 128 2.00 4.79 17.14
CA ASP A 128 3.46 4.62 17.14
C ASP A 128 3.94 3.91 15.86
N GLU A 129 3.29 2.81 15.47
CA GLU A 129 3.63 2.03 14.27
C GLU A 129 3.36 2.82 12.98
N LEU A 130 2.23 3.51 12.93
CA LEU A 130 1.88 4.41 11.83
C LEU A 130 2.90 5.53 11.71
N GLY A 131 3.26 6.17 12.83
CA GLY A 131 4.24 7.24 12.88
C GLY A 131 5.61 6.81 12.34
N GLU A 132 6.09 5.63 12.76
CA GLU A 132 7.34 5.05 12.25
C GLU A 132 7.28 4.78 10.73
N MET A 133 6.17 4.20 10.24
CA MET A 133 5.96 3.97 8.81
C MET A 133 5.93 5.30 8.03
N LEU A 134 5.11 6.25 8.46
CA LEU A 134 4.95 7.56 7.80
C LEU A 134 6.26 8.35 7.77
N SER A 135 7.13 8.19 8.76
CA SER A 135 8.43 8.87 8.83
C SER A 135 9.39 8.50 7.68
N GLN A 136 9.14 7.38 7.02
CA GLN A 136 9.98 6.85 5.95
C GLN A 136 9.43 7.17 4.56
N ILE A 137 8.17 7.60 4.44
CA ILE A 137 7.50 7.88 3.18
C ILE A 137 7.90 9.27 2.67
N ASP A 138 8.04 9.41 1.35
CA ASP A 138 8.30 10.71 0.76
C ASP A 138 7.22 11.76 1.10
N VAL A 139 7.66 12.97 1.43
CA VAL A 139 6.79 14.07 1.85
C VAL A 139 5.81 14.46 0.74
N GLY A 140 6.19 14.36 -0.53
CA GLY A 140 5.32 14.61 -1.67
C GLY A 140 4.14 13.65 -1.73
N ILE A 141 4.36 12.37 -1.39
CA ILE A 141 3.30 11.36 -1.33
C ILE A 141 2.38 11.65 -0.15
N LEU A 142 2.92 11.93 1.05
CA LEU A 142 2.13 12.31 2.22
C LEU A 142 1.28 13.56 1.95
N GLY A 143 1.87 14.58 1.32
CA GLY A 143 1.18 15.78 0.89
C GLY A 143 0.10 15.49 -0.15
N GLY A 144 0.34 14.55 -1.06
CA GLY A 144 -0.65 14.06 -2.03
C GLY A 144 -1.83 13.36 -1.39
N LEU A 145 -1.59 12.46 -0.42
CA LEU A 145 -2.61 11.70 0.31
C LEU A 145 -3.55 12.61 1.13
N LEU A 146 -2.99 13.66 1.73
CA LEU A 146 -3.70 14.57 2.64
C LEU A 146 -4.22 15.84 1.95
N ARG A 147 -3.99 15.99 0.64
CA ARG A 147 -4.36 17.19 -0.11
C ARG A 147 -5.87 17.43 -0.09
N GLY A 148 -6.25 18.68 0.18
CA GLY A 148 -7.67 19.08 0.27
C GLY A 148 -8.40 18.47 1.47
N ARG A 149 -7.69 17.75 2.33
CA ARG A 149 -8.20 17.17 3.59
C ARG A 149 -7.70 17.90 4.82
N VAL A 150 -6.64 18.67 4.66
CA VAL A 150 -6.06 19.56 5.66
C VAL A 150 -5.98 20.94 5.02
N GLU A 151 -6.65 21.91 5.63
CA GLU A 151 -6.65 23.30 5.19
C GLU A 151 -6.25 24.21 6.37
N MET A 152 -5.69 25.37 6.04
CA MET A 152 -5.35 26.38 7.04
C MET A 152 -5.64 27.77 6.48
N ASP A 153 -6.65 28.44 7.05
CA ASP A 153 -7.07 29.80 6.66
C ASP A 153 -6.33 30.85 7.49
N GLU A 154 -5.00 30.91 7.32
CA GLU A 154 -4.13 31.89 7.99
C GLU A 154 -3.29 32.65 6.96
N GLU A 155 -3.37 33.99 7.00
CA GLU A 155 -2.68 34.90 6.06
C GLU A 155 -1.15 34.76 6.15
N PHE A 156 -0.63 34.38 7.32
CA PHE A 156 0.81 34.23 7.60
C PHE A 156 1.18 32.79 7.99
N LYS A 157 0.51 31.78 7.41
CA LYS A 157 0.70 30.37 7.78
C LYS A 157 2.17 29.91 7.76
N ALA A 158 2.97 30.33 6.77
CA ALA A 158 4.40 30.00 6.71
C ALA A 158 5.17 30.46 7.95
N LEU A 159 4.97 31.72 8.36
CA LEU A 159 5.63 32.28 9.54
C LEU A 159 5.23 31.53 10.82
N PHE A 160 3.94 31.19 10.97
CA PHE A 160 3.49 30.43 12.14
C PHE A 160 4.11 29.04 12.20
N ILE A 161 4.24 28.37 11.05
CA ILE A 161 4.86 27.05 10.95
C ILE A 161 6.36 27.15 11.28
N GLU A 162 7.09 28.10 10.71
CA GLU A 162 8.54 28.30 10.96
C GLU A 162 8.87 28.60 12.42
N GLU A 163 8.01 29.40 13.08
CA GLU A 163 8.20 29.76 14.49
C GLU A 163 7.76 28.64 15.45
N GLY A 164 7.32 27.48 14.94
CA GLY A 164 6.86 26.34 15.74
C GLY A 164 5.60 26.66 16.55
N LEU A 165 4.75 27.56 16.03
CA LEU A 165 3.49 27.97 16.66
C LEU A 165 2.29 27.15 16.18
N VAL A 166 2.55 26.13 15.36
CA VAL A 166 1.53 25.27 14.76
C VAL A 166 1.75 23.84 15.24
N ASP A 167 0.68 23.25 15.72
CA ASP A 167 0.53 21.84 16.05
C ASP A 167 -0.79 21.32 15.45
N PRO A 168 -1.03 20.00 15.43
CA PRO A 168 -2.28 19.45 14.89
C PRO A 168 -3.57 19.93 15.54
N SER A 169 -3.52 20.51 16.74
CA SER A 169 -4.68 21.02 17.48
C SER A 169 -4.85 22.54 17.33
N THR A 170 -4.03 23.18 16.50
CA THR A 170 -4.07 24.62 16.26
C THR A 170 -5.43 25.01 15.69
N PRO A 171 -6.18 25.96 16.31
CA PRO A 171 -7.55 26.28 15.89
C PRO A 171 -7.73 26.78 14.45
N GLY A 172 -6.64 27.13 13.76
CA GLY A 172 -6.65 27.56 12.35
C GLY A 172 -6.48 26.41 11.35
N ILE A 173 -6.24 25.17 11.80
CA ILE A 173 -6.18 24.00 10.93
C ILE A 173 -7.56 23.34 10.89
N ASP A 174 -8.12 23.25 9.70
CA ASP A 174 -9.37 22.55 9.42
C ASP A 174 -9.07 21.20 8.77
N TYR A 175 -9.69 20.15 9.31
CA TYR A 175 -9.62 18.79 8.79
C TYR A 175 -10.95 18.41 8.15
N SER A 176 -10.91 17.87 6.93
CA SER A 176 -12.13 17.42 6.23
C SER A 176 -12.79 16.22 6.92
N ASP A 177 -11.99 15.38 7.57
CA ASP A 177 -12.44 14.21 8.33
C ASP A 177 -11.43 13.79 9.40
N GLU A 178 -11.89 12.95 10.33
CA GLU A 178 -11.11 12.46 11.48
C GLU A 178 -9.90 11.60 11.07
N ARG A 179 -9.92 10.98 9.87
CA ARG A 179 -8.82 10.10 9.43
C ARG A 179 -7.62 10.95 9.01
N ALA A 180 -7.87 12.03 8.27
CA ALA A 180 -6.84 13.00 7.93
C ALA A 180 -6.22 13.60 9.20
N LYS A 181 -7.04 13.91 10.22
CA LYS A 181 -6.55 14.36 11.52
C LYS A 181 -5.68 13.30 12.21
N ALA A 182 -6.14 12.04 12.27
CA ALA A 182 -5.38 10.96 12.90
C ALA A 182 -4.00 10.76 12.27
N ILE A 183 -3.92 10.82 10.94
CA ILE A 183 -2.65 10.72 10.21
C ILE A 183 -1.73 11.91 10.54
N ILE A 184 -2.27 13.14 10.57
CA ILE A 184 -1.49 14.33 10.94
C ILE A 184 -1.01 14.26 12.40
N ASP A 185 -1.86 13.81 13.32
CA ASP A 185 -1.49 13.60 14.72
C ASP A 185 -0.34 12.58 14.82
N ALA A 186 -0.40 11.46 14.09
CA ALA A 186 0.66 10.44 14.06
C ALA A 186 1.98 10.97 13.48
N ILE A 187 1.93 11.77 12.42
CA ILE A 187 3.13 12.42 11.86
C ILE A 187 3.78 13.34 12.90
N TRP A 188 2.98 14.17 13.57
CA TRP A 188 3.47 15.09 14.60
C TRP A 188 4.07 14.38 15.81
N GLU A 189 3.42 13.32 16.28
CA GLU A 189 3.90 12.54 17.43
C GLU A 189 5.22 11.81 17.13
N ALA A 190 5.38 11.34 15.89
CA ALA A 190 6.61 10.67 15.45
C ALA A 190 7.76 11.66 15.17
N ASP A 191 7.49 12.72 14.41
CA ASP A 191 8.49 13.68 13.97
C ASP A 191 7.87 15.07 13.66
N ALA A 192 8.09 16.02 14.58
CA ALA A 192 7.63 17.40 14.42
C ALA A 192 8.26 18.12 13.22
N ASP A 193 9.50 17.80 12.84
CA ASP A 193 10.15 18.40 11.67
C ASP A 193 9.54 17.84 10.38
N LEU A 194 9.17 16.56 10.36
CA LEU A 194 8.41 15.97 9.26
C LEU A 194 7.02 16.60 9.13
N PHE A 195 6.31 16.79 10.23
CA PHE A 195 5.02 17.50 10.24
C PHE A 195 5.13 18.87 9.57
N VAL A 196 6.15 19.65 9.93
CA VAL A 196 6.43 20.95 9.30
C VAL A 196 6.63 20.79 7.79
N ARG A 197 7.47 19.85 7.35
CA ARG A 197 7.71 19.59 5.93
C ARG A 197 6.43 19.18 5.19
N VAL A 198 5.57 18.38 5.80
CA VAL A 198 4.27 17.99 5.24
C VAL A 198 3.34 19.20 5.09
N LEU A 199 3.28 20.09 6.08
CA LEU A 199 2.50 21.33 5.95
C LEU A 199 3.02 22.25 4.83
N TYR A 200 4.34 22.32 4.68
CA TYR A 200 4.97 23.07 3.59
C TYR A 200 4.57 22.54 2.21
N GLU A 201 4.58 21.22 2.05
CA GLU A 201 4.16 20.56 0.81
C GLU A 201 2.64 20.72 0.58
N LEU A 202 1.82 20.52 1.62
CA LEU A 202 0.36 20.65 1.53
C LEU A 202 -0.08 22.06 1.11
N PHE A 203 0.60 23.08 1.63
CA PHE A 203 0.24 24.48 1.40
C PHE A 203 1.12 25.16 0.33
N GLY A 204 2.06 24.44 -0.27
CA GLY A 204 2.94 24.95 -1.33
C GLY A 204 3.84 26.11 -0.90
N LEU A 205 4.29 26.13 0.36
CA LEU A 205 4.96 27.28 0.98
C LEU A 205 6.42 27.48 0.54
N ASP A 206 7.05 26.46 -0.05
CA ASP A 206 8.40 26.55 -0.62
C ASP A 206 8.45 27.30 -1.98
N ARG A 207 7.32 27.80 -2.47
CA ARG A 207 7.24 28.46 -3.79
C ARG A 207 7.25 29.97 -3.63
N GLU A 208 8.35 30.60 -4.07
CA GLU A 208 8.51 32.06 -4.08
C GLU A 208 7.59 32.80 -5.07
N ASP A 209 6.84 32.11 -5.94
CA ASP A 209 6.11 32.77 -7.04
C ASP A 209 4.66 32.24 -7.23
N GLU A 210 3.77 33.23 -7.37
CA GLU A 210 2.41 33.21 -7.96
C GLU A 210 1.21 32.79 -7.07
N LEU A 211 0.73 33.81 -6.34
CA LEU A 211 -0.68 34.05 -6.01
C LEU A 211 -1.65 33.54 -7.10
N GLY A 212 -2.34 32.43 -6.80
CA GLY A 212 -3.79 32.35 -7.04
C GLY A 212 -4.34 31.44 -8.13
N GLU A 213 -3.54 30.76 -8.98
CA GLU A 213 -4.11 29.87 -10.03
C GLU A 213 -3.53 28.44 -10.13
N GLU A 214 -2.54 28.04 -9.32
CA GLU A 214 -1.84 26.75 -9.46
C GLU A 214 -2.15 25.67 -8.41
N LEU A 215 -3.39 25.58 -7.91
CA LEU A 215 -3.85 24.39 -7.18
C LEU A 215 -3.89 23.11 -8.06
N TRP A 216 -3.86 23.28 -9.39
CA TRP A 216 -3.78 22.17 -10.37
C TRP A 216 -2.35 21.68 -10.60
N GLY A 217 -1.33 22.52 -10.43
CA GLY A 217 0.06 22.19 -10.75
C GLY A 217 0.70 21.16 -9.81
N SER A 218 0.20 21.01 -8.58
CA SER A 218 0.76 20.05 -7.62
C SER A 218 0.23 18.62 -7.83
N LEU A 219 -0.96 18.44 -8.40
CA LEU A 219 -1.51 17.11 -8.70
C LEU A 219 -0.96 16.60 -10.03
N ASP A 220 -0.81 17.51 -10.99
CA ASP A 220 -0.05 17.25 -12.22
C ASP A 220 1.41 16.91 -11.91
N ARG A 221 2.04 17.59 -10.94
CA ARG A 221 3.39 17.24 -10.49
C ARG A 221 3.48 15.90 -9.77
N ALA A 222 2.58 15.62 -8.82
CA ALA A 222 2.55 14.31 -8.15
C ALA A 222 2.36 13.17 -9.16
N LYS A 223 1.56 13.42 -10.20
CA LYS A 223 1.39 12.53 -11.34
C LYS A 223 2.64 12.45 -12.22
N GLU A 224 3.31 13.55 -12.52
CA GLU A 224 4.57 13.55 -13.29
C GLU A 224 5.68 12.78 -12.57
N GLU A 225 5.83 12.99 -11.25
CA GLU A 225 6.78 12.28 -10.40
C GLU A 225 6.43 10.79 -10.34
N GLN A 226 5.15 10.45 -10.22
CA GLN A 226 4.65 9.07 -10.31
C GLN A 226 4.95 8.44 -11.69
N GLU A 227 4.66 9.13 -12.79
CA GLU A 227 4.94 8.67 -14.14
C GLU A 227 6.44 8.48 -14.38
N GLU A 228 7.29 9.31 -13.77
CA GLU A 228 8.74 9.14 -13.82
C GLU A 228 9.19 7.90 -13.03
N ARG A 229 8.71 7.71 -11.80
CA ARG A 229 9.01 6.51 -10.99
C ARG A 229 8.58 5.23 -11.68
N VAL A 230 7.34 5.17 -12.18
CA VAL A 230 6.81 4.03 -12.92
C VAL A 230 7.68 3.72 -14.15
N ARG A 231 8.08 4.75 -14.90
CA ARG A 231 8.94 4.60 -16.08
C ARG A 231 10.33 4.07 -15.73
N GLU A 232 10.93 4.55 -14.65
CA GLU A 232 12.24 4.06 -14.19
C GLU A 232 12.17 2.59 -13.73
N ARG A 233 11.09 2.22 -13.03
CA ARG A 233 10.83 0.85 -12.63
C ARG A 233 10.64 -0.07 -13.83
N ASP A 234 9.76 0.28 -14.76
CA ASP A 234 9.46 -0.55 -15.94
C ASP A 234 10.73 -0.78 -16.77
N LYS A 235 11.56 0.27 -16.93
CA LYS A 235 12.87 0.17 -17.56
C LYS A 235 13.82 -0.78 -16.82
N THR A 236 13.82 -0.76 -15.49
CA THR A 236 14.65 -1.64 -14.65
C THR A 236 14.17 -3.10 -14.74
N ALA A 237 12.86 -3.32 -14.86
CA ALA A 237 12.25 -4.63 -15.08
C ALA A 237 12.40 -5.13 -16.54
N GLY A 238 12.95 -4.32 -17.45
CA GLY A 238 13.08 -4.66 -18.87
C GLY A 238 11.75 -4.63 -19.64
N ILE A 239 10.74 -3.94 -19.10
CA ILE A 239 9.44 -3.70 -19.72
C ILE A 239 9.57 -2.46 -20.58
N ASP A 240 9.74 -2.66 -21.89
CA ASP A 240 9.89 -1.60 -22.90
C ASP A 240 8.54 -1.18 -23.53
N ILE A 241 7.42 -1.63 -22.96
CA ILE A 241 6.08 -1.48 -23.54
C ILE A 241 5.24 -0.60 -22.63
N THR A 242 4.76 0.52 -23.16
CA THR A 242 3.87 1.44 -22.43
C THR A 242 2.45 0.87 -22.33
N GLU A 243 1.68 1.29 -21.32
CA GLU A 243 0.27 0.88 -21.13
C GLU A 243 -0.58 1.15 -22.40
N ALA A 244 -0.27 2.23 -23.13
CA ALA A 244 -0.88 2.56 -24.42
C ALA A 244 -0.58 1.52 -25.52
N GLU A 245 0.64 0.97 -25.57
CA GLU A 245 1.02 -0.08 -26.52
C GLU A 245 0.46 -1.46 -26.13
N ILE A 246 0.20 -1.71 -24.85
CA ILE A 246 -0.50 -2.91 -24.38
C ILE A 246 -1.96 -2.85 -24.83
N LEU A 247 -2.64 -1.72 -24.65
CA LEU A 247 -4.02 -1.51 -25.11
C LEU A 247 -4.17 -1.60 -26.62
N GLU A 248 -3.13 -1.26 -27.40
CA GLU A 248 -3.14 -1.42 -28.86
C GLU A 248 -2.84 -2.86 -29.31
N LYS A 249 -2.11 -3.65 -28.51
CA LYS A 249 -1.69 -5.02 -28.85
C LYS A 249 -2.55 -6.13 -28.25
N VAL A 250 -3.23 -5.87 -27.13
CA VAL A 250 -4.04 -6.87 -26.41
C VAL A 250 -5.51 -6.62 -26.72
N ASP A 251 -6.04 -7.41 -27.65
CA ASP A 251 -7.46 -7.48 -27.93
C ASP A 251 -8.15 -8.22 -26.77
N LEU A 252 -8.56 -7.47 -25.74
CA LEU A 252 -9.19 -7.99 -24.52
C LEU A 252 -10.46 -8.82 -24.81
N ASP A 253 -11.08 -8.61 -25.98
CA ASP A 253 -12.23 -9.39 -26.46
C ASP A 253 -11.88 -10.84 -26.87
N GLN A 254 -10.58 -11.18 -26.99
CA GLN A 254 -10.12 -12.54 -27.32
C GLN A 254 -9.62 -13.33 -26.10
N LEU A 255 -9.59 -12.72 -24.92
CA LEU A 255 -9.32 -13.43 -23.65
C LEU A 255 -10.59 -14.14 -23.20
N ASP A 256 -10.93 -15.22 -23.90
CA ASP A 256 -11.95 -16.18 -23.49
C ASP A 256 -11.42 -16.92 -22.25
N LEU A 257 -11.56 -16.29 -21.08
CA LEU A 257 -11.37 -16.96 -19.80
C LEU A 257 -12.52 -17.96 -19.68
N GLU A 258 -12.26 -19.21 -20.07
CA GLU A 258 -13.17 -20.32 -19.79
C GLU A 258 -13.41 -20.41 -18.28
N ASP A 259 -14.47 -19.74 -17.83
CA ASP A 259 -15.17 -19.99 -16.59
C ASP A 259 -15.44 -21.50 -16.51
N LYS A 260 -14.61 -22.24 -15.76
CA LYS A 260 -14.93 -23.60 -15.31
C LYS A 260 -16.09 -23.53 -14.31
N LYS A 261 -17.28 -23.25 -14.83
CA LYS A 261 -18.56 -23.43 -14.14
C LYS A 261 -18.84 -24.91 -13.99
N GLY A 262 -18.84 -25.36 -12.73
CA GLY A 262 -19.84 -26.24 -12.16
C GLY A 262 -19.95 -27.65 -12.75
N SER A 263 -19.25 -28.61 -12.15
CA SER A 263 -19.75 -29.98 -12.11
C SER A 263 -20.98 -30.01 -11.19
N LYS A 264 -22.18 -29.97 -11.79
CA LYS A 264 -23.40 -30.44 -11.13
C LYS A 264 -23.19 -31.89 -10.72
N VAL A 265 -23.31 -32.17 -9.43
CA VAL A 265 -23.58 -33.51 -8.91
C VAL A 265 -25.09 -33.70 -9.05
N ASP A 266 -25.49 -34.51 -10.02
CA ASP A 266 -26.85 -35.06 -10.10
C ASP A 266 -26.98 -36.17 -9.05
N GLU A 267 -27.64 -35.90 -7.93
CA GLU A 267 -28.28 -36.93 -7.12
C GLU A 267 -29.66 -36.42 -6.67
N GLU A 268 -30.70 -36.79 -7.42
CA GLU A 268 -32.05 -36.87 -6.88
C GLU A 268 -32.57 -38.32 -6.93
N SER A 269 -33.20 -38.65 -5.80
CA SER A 269 -34.25 -39.64 -5.55
C SER A 269 -33.88 -41.12 -5.34
N GLU A 270 -33.66 -41.47 -4.08
CA GLU A 270 -34.30 -42.63 -3.44
C GLU A 270 -35.83 -42.49 -3.56
N ASP A 271 -36.49 -43.44 -4.22
CA ASP A 271 -37.80 -44.01 -3.85
C ASP A 271 -38.22 -45.06 -4.89
N ALA A 272 -38.00 -46.35 -4.55
CA ALA A 272 -38.81 -47.55 -4.87
C ALA A 272 -37.98 -48.85 -4.74
#